data_AF-A0A8X7RFL1-F1
#
_entry.id   AF-A0A8X7RFL1-F1
#
_cell.length_a   1.000
_cell.length_b   1.000
_cell.length_c   1.000
_cell.angle_alpha   90.00
_cell.angle_beta   90.00
_cell.angle_gamma   90.00
#
_symmetry.space_group_name_H-M   'P 1'
#
loop_
_entity.id
_entity.type
_entity.pdbx_description
1 polymer ?
#
loop_
_entity_poly.entity_id
_entity_poly.type
_entity_poly.pdbx_seq_one_letter_code
_entity_poly.pdbx_strand_id
1 'polypeptide(L)'
;MVGMEGALMGQECDAWCWYLEDVYLLHTPHEPDWVRPKHVLENEKDKTLQLTPNQEYDLINGQIQASEGFDVDWTKARCLYTYHPVEFDDDDFVDEPGAETNPETNLDLLNRLCEKSIGHYNQENNTSYEFDKALYANFHGSIGIMFLITFQVKDPVANLEKDFQARIHYSYCSKSQFIMCRPKHHQADSLGVDESDRPQETKTGVGFSLYL
;
A
#
# COMPACT_ATOMS: atom_id res chain seq x y z
N MET A 1 -0.06 17.59 -44.69
CA MET A 1 0.00 17.90 -43.25
C MET A 1 -0.37 16.63 -42.51
N VAL A 2 0.61 15.93 -41.95
CA VAL A 2 0.40 14.71 -41.17
C VAL A 2 0.12 15.17 -39.74
N GLY A 3 -0.99 14.71 -39.18
CA GLY A 3 -1.41 15.02 -37.81
C GLY A 3 -0.43 14.46 -36.79
N MET A 4 0.06 15.35 -35.92
CA MET A 4 0.81 15.01 -34.72
C MET A 4 0.07 15.62 -33.52
N GLU A 5 -1.09 15.06 -33.16
CA GLU A 5 -1.79 15.46 -31.92
C GLU A 5 -2.26 14.25 -31.08
N GLY A 6 -1.78 13.04 -31.37
CA GLY A 6 -2.26 11.83 -30.69
C GLY A 6 -1.29 11.14 -29.73
N ALA A 7 -0.01 11.49 -29.69
CA ALA A 7 1.02 10.64 -29.06
C ALA A 7 1.59 11.17 -27.72
N LEU A 8 1.43 12.46 -27.40
CA LEU A 8 2.05 13.04 -26.21
C LEU A 8 1.18 12.94 -24.94
N MET A 9 -0.15 12.82 -25.08
CA MET A 9 -1.05 12.78 -23.92
C MET A 9 -1.16 11.38 -23.27
N GLY A 10 -0.69 10.33 -23.95
CA GLY A 10 -0.74 8.95 -23.43
C GLY A 10 0.39 8.61 -22.47
N GLN A 11 1.61 9.14 -22.70
CA GLN A 11 2.79 8.77 -21.88
C GLN A 11 2.91 9.58 -20.58
N GLU A 12 2.40 10.82 -20.53
CA GLU A 12 2.41 11.63 -19.31
C GLU A 12 1.31 11.23 -18.31
N CYS A 13 0.13 10.78 -18.79
CA CYS A 13 -0.94 10.26 -17.93
C CYS A 13 -0.54 8.96 -17.22
N ASP A 14 0.33 8.16 -17.82
CA ASP A 14 0.77 6.90 -17.22
C ASP A 14 1.64 7.13 -15.98
N ALA A 15 2.53 8.12 -15.97
CA ALA A 15 3.46 8.36 -14.86
C ALA A 15 2.74 8.67 -13.52
N TRP A 16 1.64 9.42 -13.56
CA TRP A 16 0.85 9.76 -12.37
C TRP A 16 0.21 8.55 -11.71
N CYS A 17 -0.07 7.50 -12.48
CA CYS A 17 -0.66 6.27 -11.97
C CYS A 17 0.34 5.41 -11.18
N TRP A 18 1.64 5.77 -11.15
CA TRP A 18 2.67 5.07 -10.37
C TRP A 18 3.19 5.88 -9.19
N TYR A 19 2.84 7.17 -9.12
CA TYR A 19 3.37 8.09 -8.12
C TYR A 19 2.72 7.87 -6.75
N LEU A 20 3.57 7.67 -5.74
CA LEU A 20 3.17 7.80 -4.34
C LEU A 20 3.39 9.26 -3.92
N GLU A 21 2.37 9.87 -3.35
CA GLU A 21 2.48 11.25 -2.88
C GLU A 21 3.47 11.35 -1.72
N ASP A 22 4.17 12.48 -1.62
CA ASP A 22 4.95 12.78 -0.43
C ASP A 22 4.01 13.06 0.75
N VAL A 23 4.49 12.78 1.97
CA VAL A 23 3.73 13.03 3.19
C VAL A 23 3.81 14.50 3.56
N TYR A 24 2.67 15.19 3.54
CA TYR A 24 2.54 16.56 4.04
C TYR A 24 1.54 16.62 5.17
N LEU A 25 1.86 17.42 6.19
CA LEU A 25 0.92 17.83 7.22
C LEU A 25 -0.06 18.85 6.61
N LEU A 26 -1.34 18.49 6.55
CA LEU A 26 -2.41 19.34 6.04
C LEU A 26 -2.93 20.27 7.14
N HIS A 27 -3.31 19.70 8.29
CA HIS A 27 -3.90 20.45 9.39
C HIS A 27 -3.51 19.90 10.76
N THR A 28 -3.25 20.81 11.70
CA THR A 28 -3.13 20.47 13.12
C THR A 28 -4.47 20.60 13.84
N PRO A 29 -4.68 19.92 15.00
CA PRO A 29 -5.93 20.00 15.77
C PRO A 29 -6.33 21.40 16.28
N HIS A 30 -5.48 22.41 16.11
CA HIS A 30 -5.72 23.78 16.56
C HIS A 30 -6.19 24.70 15.43
N GLU A 31 -6.23 24.20 14.19
CA GLU A 31 -6.64 24.96 13.02
C GLU A 31 -8.15 24.90 12.81
N PRO A 32 -8.75 25.96 12.24
CA PRO A 32 -10.20 26.03 12.02
C PRO A 32 -10.72 25.00 11.00
N ASP A 33 -9.89 24.64 10.02
CA ASP A 33 -10.23 23.71 8.94
C ASP A 33 -9.91 22.24 9.30
N TRP A 34 -9.45 21.99 10.53
CA TRP A 34 -9.20 20.65 11.02
C TRP A 34 -10.50 19.88 11.19
N VAL A 35 -10.71 18.89 10.32
CA VAL A 35 -11.74 17.88 10.49
C VAL A 35 -11.19 16.79 11.40
N ARG A 36 -11.82 16.61 12.56
CA ARG A 36 -11.43 15.60 13.55
C ARG A 36 -11.54 14.18 12.94
N PRO A 37 -10.43 13.43 12.81
CA PRO A 37 -10.50 12.05 12.30
C PRO A 37 -11.24 11.12 13.26
N LYS A 38 -11.91 10.09 12.71
CA LYS A 38 -12.65 9.09 13.50
C LYS A 38 -11.75 8.33 14.48
N HIS A 39 -10.57 7.88 14.02
CA HIS A 39 -9.60 7.17 14.87
C HIS A 39 -9.15 7.97 16.11
N VAL A 40 -9.16 9.30 16.08
CA VAL A 40 -8.82 10.14 17.24
C VAL A 40 -9.85 9.98 18.37
N LEU A 41 -11.14 9.84 18.04
CA LEU A 41 -12.22 9.67 19.03
C LEU A 41 -12.07 8.39 19.85
N GLU A 42 -11.58 7.32 19.21
CA GLU A 42 -11.35 6.03 19.86
C GLU A 42 -10.19 6.14 20.87
N ASN A 43 -9.17 6.92 20.53
CA ASN A 43 -7.93 7.04 21.31
C ASN A 43 -7.99 8.05 22.46
N GLU A 44 -8.86 9.07 22.43
CA GLU A 44 -8.98 10.02 23.57
C GLU A 44 -9.41 9.35 24.89
N LYS A 45 -9.93 8.12 24.83
CA LYS A 45 -10.19 7.28 26.01
C LYS A 45 -8.90 6.79 26.67
N ASP A 46 -7.81 6.69 25.90
CA ASP A 46 -6.47 6.29 26.32
C ASP A 46 -5.53 7.50 26.26
N LYS A 47 -5.42 8.23 27.38
CA LYS A 47 -4.76 9.55 27.51
C LYS A 47 -3.23 9.54 27.34
N THR A 48 -2.67 8.63 26.55
CA THR A 48 -1.23 8.31 26.54
C THR A 48 -0.45 8.96 25.41
N LEU A 49 -1.10 9.54 24.39
CA LEU A 49 -0.37 10.19 23.30
C LEU A 49 0.08 11.62 23.65
N GLN A 50 1.36 11.78 23.99
CA GLN A 50 2.00 13.07 24.26
C GLN A 50 3.01 13.46 23.16
N LEU A 51 2.65 13.27 21.89
CA LEU A 51 3.48 13.75 20.78
C LEU A 51 3.16 15.21 20.45
N THR A 52 4.18 15.99 20.11
CA THR A 52 4.00 17.26 19.40
C THR A 52 3.68 17.00 17.93
N PRO A 53 3.03 17.92 17.19
CA PRO A 53 2.74 17.73 15.76
C PRO A 53 3.98 17.36 14.92
N ASN A 54 5.16 17.92 15.23
CA ASN A 54 6.39 17.58 14.50
C ASN A 54 6.86 16.15 14.78
N GLN A 55 6.81 15.69 16.03
CA GLN A 55 7.15 14.31 16.38
C GLN A 55 6.15 13.32 15.78
N GLU A 56 4.89 13.72 15.70
CA GLU A 56 3.83 12.97 15.05
C GLU A 56 4.09 12.85 13.54
N TYR A 57 4.45 13.96 12.88
CA TYR A 57 4.83 13.98 11.47
C TYR A 57 6.03 13.06 11.19
N ASP A 58 7.10 13.16 11.98
CA ASP A 58 8.29 12.33 11.80
C ASP A 58 7.96 10.83 11.95
N LEU A 59 7.09 10.49 12.90
CA LEU A 59 6.62 9.12 13.11
C LEU A 59 5.80 8.60 11.93
N ILE A 60 4.77 9.36 11.51
CA ILE A 60 3.86 8.95 10.43
C ILE A 60 4.60 8.89 9.09
N ASN A 61 5.42 9.90 8.79
CA ASN A 61 6.25 9.90 7.59
C ASN A 61 7.23 8.71 7.61
N GLY A 62 7.87 8.43 8.75
CA GLY A 62 8.74 7.26 8.90
C GLY A 62 8.03 5.93 8.61
N GLN A 63 6.79 5.76 9.07
CA GLN A 63 5.97 4.58 8.79
C GLN A 63 5.63 4.47 7.30
N ILE A 64 5.14 5.56 6.69
CA ILE A 64 4.80 5.61 5.26
C ILE A 64 6.02 5.27 4.39
N GLN A 65 7.19 5.85 4.69
CA GLN A 65 8.41 5.56 3.93
C GLN A 65 8.84 4.10 4.10
N ALA A 66 8.80 3.55 5.33
CA ALA A 66 9.22 2.19 5.60
C ALA A 66 8.30 1.12 4.97
N SER A 67 6.99 1.41 4.89
CA SER A 67 6.00 0.48 4.37
C SER A 67 5.54 0.81 2.95
N GLU A 68 6.13 1.79 2.28
CA GLU A 68 5.62 2.36 1.03
C GLU A 68 4.13 2.76 1.10
N GLY A 69 3.69 3.29 2.26
CA GLY A 69 2.33 3.75 2.52
C GLY A 69 1.32 2.69 2.96
N PHE A 70 1.68 1.40 3.02
CA PHE A 70 0.77 0.33 3.41
C PHE A 70 0.47 0.24 4.91
N ASP A 71 1.49 0.34 5.76
CA ASP A 71 1.41 0.04 7.20
C ASP A 71 1.60 1.32 8.02
N VAL A 72 0.49 1.94 8.42
CA VAL A 72 0.48 3.18 9.21
C VAL A 72 -0.39 2.99 10.45
N ASP A 73 0.17 3.28 11.62
CA ASP A 73 -0.54 3.29 12.89
C ASP A 73 -1.18 4.66 13.11
N TRP A 74 -2.36 4.84 12.52
CA TRP A 74 -3.16 6.05 12.66
C TRP A 74 -3.62 6.30 14.10
N THR A 75 -3.51 5.32 15.01
CA THR A 75 -3.79 5.60 16.42
C THR A 75 -2.80 6.58 17.04
N LYS A 76 -1.66 6.78 16.39
CA LYS A 76 -0.64 7.75 16.76
C LYS A 76 -0.82 9.11 16.08
N ALA A 77 -1.80 9.27 15.21
CA ALA A 77 -2.06 10.50 14.48
C ALA A 77 -3.26 11.25 15.06
N ARG A 78 -3.13 12.57 15.17
CA ARG A 78 -4.22 13.53 15.43
C ARG A 78 -4.29 14.59 14.35
N CYS A 79 -3.16 14.88 13.73
CA CYS A 79 -3.08 15.78 12.59
C CYS A 79 -3.60 15.09 11.33
N LEU A 80 -3.98 15.90 10.34
CA LEU A 80 -4.35 15.44 9.01
C LEU A 80 -3.14 15.46 8.10
N TYR A 81 -2.96 14.40 7.32
CA TYR A 81 -1.86 14.25 6.35
C TYR A 81 -2.43 14.00 4.95
N THR A 82 -1.60 14.03 3.92
CA THR A 82 -2.01 13.66 2.54
C THR A 82 -2.43 12.19 2.40
N TYR A 83 -2.01 11.33 3.33
CA TYR A 83 -2.46 9.95 3.45
C TYR A 83 -3.52 9.83 4.53
N HIS A 84 -4.48 8.94 4.30
CA HIS A 84 -5.58 8.67 5.23
C HIS A 84 -5.91 7.17 5.27
N PRO A 85 -6.40 6.65 6.41
CA PRO A 85 -7.02 5.33 6.43
C PRO A 85 -8.32 5.35 5.64
N VAL A 86 -8.65 4.24 4.97
CA VAL A 86 -9.98 4.02 4.41
C VAL A 86 -10.89 3.48 5.50
N GLU A 87 -11.99 4.17 5.75
CA GLU A 87 -13.04 3.70 6.67
C GLU A 87 -13.96 2.72 5.93
N PHE A 88 -14.02 1.48 6.40
CA PHE A 88 -14.69 0.38 5.70
C PHE A 88 -16.20 0.52 5.60
N ASP A 89 -16.84 1.08 6.62
CA ASP A 89 -18.30 1.24 6.71
C ASP A 89 -18.82 2.50 6.01
N ASP A 90 -17.95 3.38 5.54
CA ASP A 90 -18.31 4.58 4.77
C ASP A 90 -18.50 4.25 3.29
N ASP A 91 -18.98 5.23 2.51
CA ASP A 91 -19.30 5.12 1.09
C ASP A 91 -18.60 6.20 0.23
N ASP A 92 -17.57 6.86 0.77
CA ASP A 92 -16.84 7.97 0.13
C ASP A 92 -16.31 7.64 -1.28
N PHE A 93 -16.06 6.36 -1.58
CA PHE A 93 -15.43 5.91 -2.83
C PHE A 93 -16.37 5.20 -3.80
N VAL A 94 -17.66 5.08 -3.50
CA VAL A 94 -18.62 4.40 -4.39
C VAL A 94 -19.43 5.42 -5.21
N ASP A 95 -19.51 5.21 -6.52
CA ASP A 95 -20.14 6.15 -7.47
C ASP A 95 -21.67 6.24 -7.30
N GLU A 96 -22.30 5.21 -6.74
CA GLU A 96 -23.73 5.19 -6.46
C GLU A 96 -23.97 4.50 -5.11
N PRO A 97 -24.59 5.16 -4.11
CA PRO A 97 -25.12 4.45 -2.97
C PRO A 97 -26.10 3.43 -3.53
N GLY A 98 -25.69 2.15 -3.49
CA GLY A 98 -26.50 1.02 -3.91
C GLY A 98 -27.94 1.21 -3.44
N ALA A 99 -28.88 0.89 -4.34
CA ALA A 99 -30.34 1.00 -4.18
C ALA A 99 -30.75 1.09 -2.70
N GLU A 100 -31.63 2.05 -2.31
CA GLU A 100 -32.03 2.43 -0.93
C GLU A 100 -32.08 1.33 0.16
N THR A 101 -32.13 0.06 -0.22
CA THR A 101 -32.08 -1.14 0.62
C THR A 101 -30.70 -1.78 0.86
N ASN A 102 -29.63 -1.47 0.11
CA ASN A 102 -28.27 -1.99 0.34
C ASN A 102 -27.17 -1.13 -0.34
N PRO A 103 -26.75 0.00 0.26
CA PRO A 103 -25.66 0.82 -0.27
C PRO A 103 -24.34 0.03 -0.27
N GLU A 104 -23.57 0.14 -1.35
CA GLU A 104 -22.22 -0.44 -1.44
C GLU A 104 -21.30 0.32 -0.47
N THR A 105 -20.52 -0.41 0.34
CA THR A 105 -19.55 0.19 1.26
C THR A 105 -18.16 0.28 0.62
N ASN A 106 -17.28 1.07 1.23
CA ASN A 106 -15.86 1.08 0.89
C ASN A 106 -15.26 -0.32 0.99
N LEU A 107 -15.66 -1.13 1.97
CA LEU A 107 -15.21 -2.52 2.09
C LEU A 107 -15.60 -3.37 0.88
N ASP A 108 -16.82 -3.22 0.38
CA ASP A 108 -17.29 -3.95 -0.80
C ASP A 108 -16.44 -3.59 -2.03
N LEU A 109 -16.16 -2.30 -2.23
CA LEU A 109 -15.25 -1.83 -3.28
C LEU A 109 -13.85 -2.44 -3.11
N LEU A 110 -13.25 -2.34 -1.92
CA LEU A 110 -11.90 -2.85 -1.66
C LEU A 110 -11.81 -4.36 -1.87
N ASN A 111 -12.83 -5.14 -1.49
CA ASN A 111 -12.88 -6.58 -1.73
C ASN A 111 -12.82 -6.90 -3.23
N ARG A 112 -13.64 -6.23 -4.06
CA ARG A 112 -13.62 -6.41 -5.53
C ARG A 112 -12.25 -6.04 -6.13
N LEU A 113 -11.63 -5.00 -5.61
CA LEU A 113 -10.30 -4.57 -6.03
C LEU A 113 -9.22 -5.59 -5.63
N CYS A 114 -9.29 -6.18 -4.43
CA CYS A 114 -8.38 -7.22 -3.98
C CYS A 114 -8.53 -8.52 -4.78
N GLU A 115 -9.76 -8.98 -5.01
CA GLU A 115 -10.07 -10.16 -5.82
C GLU A 115 -9.45 -10.05 -7.22
N LYS A 116 -9.58 -8.89 -7.85
CA LYS A 116 -8.98 -8.65 -9.17
C LYS A 116 -7.46 -8.59 -9.11
N SER A 117 -6.90 -7.96 -8.08
CA SER A 117 -5.44 -7.87 -7.88
C SER A 117 -4.81 -9.24 -7.69
N ILE A 118 -5.39 -10.11 -6.83
CA ILE A 118 -4.88 -11.46 -6.63
C ILE A 118 -5.09 -12.34 -7.87
N GLY A 119 -6.17 -12.10 -8.63
CA GLY A 119 -6.40 -12.74 -9.92
C GLY A 119 -5.29 -12.46 -10.93
N HIS A 120 -4.84 -11.21 -11.05
CA HIS A 120 -3.69 -10.86 -11.90
C HIS A 120 -2.40 -11.52 -11.40
N TYR A 121 -2.12 -11.42 -10.10
CA TYR A 121 -0.94 -12.06 -9.50
C TYR A 121 -0.89 -13.57 -9.78
N ASN A 122 -2.03 -14.26 -9.62
CA ASN A 122 -2.15 -15.69 -9.89
C ASN A 122 -1.85 -16.04 -11.34
N GLN A 123 -2.34 -15.24 -12.29
CA GLN A 123 -2.07 -15.44 -13.72
C GLN A 123 -0.60 -15.26 -14.05
N GLU A 124 0.05 -14.25 -13.47
CA GLU A 124 1.46 -13.93 -13.72
C GLU A 124 2.42 -14.93 -13.07
N ASN A 125 2.07 -15.45 -11.89
CA ASN A 125 2.94 -16.32 -11.09
C ASN A 125 2.56 -17.80 -11.15
N ASN A 126 1.52 -18.16 -11.92
CA ASN A 126 0.96 -19.51 -12.00
C ASN A 126 0.61 -20.09 -10.61
N THR A 127 -0.07 -19.27 -9.80
CA THR A 127 -0.59 -19.63 -8.47
C THR A 127 -2.11 -19.66 -8.46
N SER A 128 -2.72 -20.07 -7.34
CA SER A 128 -4.18 -20.18 -7.19
C SER A 128 -4.65 -19.65 -5.85
N TYR A 129 -4.07 -18.55 -5.37
CA TYR A 129 -4.49 -17.93 -4.10
C TYR A 129 -5.93 -17.43 -4.19
N GLU A 130 -6.72 -17.68 -3.16
CA GLU A 130 -8.10 -17.23 -3.06
C GLU A 130 -8.18 -16.03 -2.12
N PHE A 131 -8.88 -14.98 -2.53
CA PHE A 131 -9.14 -13.84 -1.65
C PHE A 131 -9.97 -14.27 -0.44
N ASP A 132 -9.61 -13.81 0.77
CA ASP A 132 -10.41 -14.01 1.98
C ASP A 132 -11.09 -12.70 2.41
N LYS A 133 -10.30 -11.66 2.72
CA LYS A 133 -10.81 -10.36 3.19
C LYS A 133 -9.77 -9.25 3.09
N ALA A 134 -10.22 -8.01 2.95
CA ALA A 134 -9.38 -6.85 3.22
C ALA A 134 -9.12 -6.72 4.74
N LEU A 135 -7.89 -6.37 5.11
CA LEU A 135 -7.52 -6.17 6.52
C LEU A 135 -7.58 -4.68 6.89
N TYR A 136 -6.96 -3.83 6.07
CA TYR A 136 -6.99 -2.38 6.15
C TYR A 136 -6.45 -1.78 4.84
N ALA A 137 -6.76 -0.52 4.60
CA ALA A 137 -6.22 0.22 3.46
C ALA A 137 -5.92 1.65 3.86
N ASN A 138 -4.90 2.22 3.20
CA ASN A 138 -4.66 3.65 3.18
C ASN A 138 -4.93 4.18 1.77
N PHE A 139 -5.17 5.48 1.69
CA PHE A 139 -5.27 6.18 0.41
C PHE A 139 -4.59 7.54 0.46
N HIS A 140 -4.21 8.04 -0.71
CA HIS A 140 -3.90 9.45 -0.94
C HIS A 140 -4.52 9.90 -2.27
N GLY A 141 -4.61 11.22 -2.46
CA GLY A 141 -5.16 11.81 -3.67
C GLY A 141 -4.20 11.71 -4.86
N SER A 142 -4.76 11.57 -6.06
CA SER A 142 -4.08 11.75 -7.34
C SER A 142 -5.07 12.33 -8.37
N ILE A 143 -4.85 12.15 -9.68
CA ILE A 143 -5.93 12.27 -10.68
C ILE A 143 -6.81 11.00 -10.59
N GLY A 144 -7.44 10.82 -9.43
CA GLY A 144 -7.99 9.55 -8.96
C GLY A 144 -7.67 9.34 -7.48
N ILE A 145 -7.77 8.09 -7.02
CA ILE A 145 -7.42 7.68 -5.67
C ILE A 145 -6.36 6.59 -5.75
N MET A 146 -5.26 6.75 -5.02
CA MET A 146 -4.27 5.68 -4.88
C MET A 146 -4.60 4.86 -3.64
N PHE A 147 -5.09 3.64 -3.82
CA PHE A 147 -5.29 2.71 -2.71
C PHE A 147 -4.04 1.88 -2.44
N LEU A 148 -3.72 1.75 -1.16
CA LEU A 148 -2.66 0.91 -0.61
C LEU A 148 -3.30 -0.10 0.34
N ILE A 149 -3.66 -1.26 -0.20
CA ILE A 149 -4.50 -2.23 0.50
C ILE A 149 -3.64 -3.38 1.02
N THR A 150 -3.79 -3.71 2.31
CA THR A 150 -3.32 -4.98 2.87
C THR A 150 -4.51 -5.91 3.04
N PHE A 151 -4.40 -7.13 2.53
CA PHE A 151 -5.49 -8.10 2.51
C PHE A 151 -5.00 -9.53 2.71
N GLN A 152 -5.89 -10.41 3.12
CA GLN A 152 -5.59 -11.81 3.38
C GLN A 152 -6.04 -12.69 2.21
N VAL A 153 -5.24 -13.70 1.91
CA VAL A 153 -5.55 -14.75 0.93
C VAL A 153 -5.36 -16.13 1.55
N LYS A 154 -6.06 -17.12 0.99
CA LYS A 154 -5.88 -18.53 1.31
C LYS A 154 -5.04 -19.20 0.23
N ASP A 155 -4.03 -19.92 0.66
CA ASP A 155 -3.29 -20.86 -0.18
C ASP A 155 -4.04 -22.20 -0.19
N PRO A 156 -4.69 -22.60 -1.30
CA PRO A 156 -5.45 -23.85 -1.31
C PRO A 156 -4.55 -25.08 -1.23
N VAL A 157 -3.24 -24.95 -1.50
CA VAL A 157 -2.28 -26.06 -1.45
C VAL A 157 -1.73 -26.22 -0.05
N ALA A 158 -1.32 -25.12 0.59
CA ALA A 158 -0.75 -25.16 1.94
C ALA A 158 -1.82 -25.12 3.05
N ASN A 159 -3.06 -24.75 2.71
CA ASN A 159 -4.13 -24.42 3.66
C ASN A 159 -3.66 -23.41 4.73
N LEU A 160 -2.88 -22.41 4.28
CA LEU A 160 -2.34 -21.34 5.09
C LEU A 160 -2.90 -20.01 4.61
N GLU A 161 -3.18 -19.13 5.56
CA GLU A 161 -3.49 -17.74 5.29
C GLU A 161 -2.19 -16.96 5.08
N LYS A 162 -2.18 -16.08 4.07
CA LYS A 162 -1.05 -15.19 3.76
C LYS A 162 -1.56 -13.78 3.56
N ASP A 163 -0.78 -12.82 4.05
CA ASP A 163 -1.06 -11.42 3.80
C ASP A 163 -0.43 -10.99 2.47
N PHE A 164 -1.19 -10.20 1.72
CA PHE A 164 -0.79 -9.59 0.47
C PHE A 164 -1.00 -8.08 0.55
N GLN A 165 -0.26 -7.37 -0.29
CA GLN A 165 -0.36 -5.92 -0.47
C GLN A 165 -0.64 -5.63 -1.94
N ALA A 166 -1.61 -4.74 -2.21
CA ALA A 166 -1.93 -4.29 -3.55
C ALA A 166 -1.97 -2.75 -3.62
N ARG A 167 -1.32 -2.21 -4.65
CA ARG A 167 -1.39 -0.78 -5.01
C ARG A 167 -2.28 -0.62 -6.22
N ILE A 168 -3.26 0.27 -6.14
CA ILE A 168 -4.28 0.42 -7.17
C ILE A 168 -4.56 1.91 -7.39
N HIS A 169 -4.39 2.36 -8.62
CA HIS A 169 -4.87 3.69 -9.01
C HIS A 169 -6.33 3.57 -9.45
N TYR A 170 -7.23 3.94 -8.55
CA TYR A 170 -8.66 3.92 -8.74
C TYR A 170 -9.13 5.20 -9.44
N SER A 171 -9.97 5.05 -10.46
CA SER A 171 -10.53 6.15 -11.23
C SER A 171 -12.03 5.98 -11.36
N TYR A 172 -12.80 7.00 -10.99
CA TYR A 172 -14.26 7.05 -11.19
C TYR A 172 -14.67 7.18 -12.66
N CYS A 173 -13.87 7.89 -13.47
CA CYS A 173 -14.25 8.22 -14.84
C CYS A 173 -13.66 7.29 -15.91
N SER A 174 -12.85 6.30 -15.53
CA SER A 174 -12.05 5.49 -16.46
C SER A 174 -11.66 4.15 -15.83
N LYS A 175 -10.88 3.33 -16.55
CA LYS A 175 -10.45 2.02 -16.02
C LYS A 175 -9.41 2.22 -14.92
N SER A 176 -9.68 1.67 -13.74
CA SER A 176 -8.68 1.59 -12.66
C SER A 176 -7.47 0.75 -13.07
N GLN A 177 -6.28 1.17 -12.63
CA GLN A 177 -5.01 0.51 -12.91
C GLN A 177 -4.56 -0.30 -11.68
N PHE A 178 -4.16 -1.54 -11.93
CA PHE A 178 -3.69 -2.49 -10.93
C PHE A 178 -2.16 -2.51 -10.99
N ILE A 179 -1.53 -1.67 -10.18
CA ILE A 179 -0.10 -1.32 -10.29
C ILE A 179 0.78 -2.47 -9.82
N MET A 180 0.43 -3.06 -8.67
CA MET A 180 1.19 -4.14 -8.08
C MET A 180 0.31 -4.96 -7.14
N CYS A 181 0.67 -6.23 -6.98
CA CYS A 181 0.13 -7.14 -5.98
C CYS A 181 1.29 -8.06 -5.56
N ARG A 182 1.56 -8.21 -4.27
CA ARG A 182 2.67 -9.05 -3.78
C ARG A 182 2.38 -9.61 -2.39
N PRO A 183 3.01 -10.72 -1.99
CA PRO A 183 3.02 -11.13 -0.59
C PRO A 183 3.56 -10.01 0.29
N LYS A 184 2.93 -9.81 1.45
CA LYS A 184 3.43 -8.88 2.46
C LYS A 184 4.73 -9.43 3.04
N HIS A 185 5.79 -8.63 2.99
CA HIS A 185 7.03 -8.97 3.67
C HIS A 185 6.80 -8.90 5.18
N HIS A 186 6.86 -10.05 5.85
CA HIS A 186 6.90 -10.07 7.31
C HIS A 186 8.32 -9.63 7.70
N GLN A 187 8.46 -8.61 8.55
CA GLN A 187 9.76 -8.12 9.03
C GLN A 187 10.61 -9.21 9.76
N ALA A 188 10.07 -10.41 9.98
CA ALA A 188 10.73 -11.53 10.62
C ALA A 188 11.92 -12.14 9.84
N ASP A 189 12.09 -11.85 8.55
CA ASP A 189 13.20 -12.41 7.75
C ASP A 189 14.47 -11.54 7.72
N SER A 190 14.51 -10.44 8.49
CA SER A 190 15.67 -9.52 8.55
C SER A 190 16.66 -9.82 9.67
N LEU A 191 16.46 -10.89 10.45
CA LEU A 191 17.35 -11.30 11.54
C LEU A 191 17.67 -12.79 11.44
N GLY A 192 18.67 -13.15 10.63
CA GLY A 192 19.31 -14.45 10.74
C GLY A 192 19.77 -15.07 9.43
N VAL A 193 20.93 -14.63 8.93
CA VAL A 193 21.88 -15.56 8.32
C VAL A 193 23.24 -15.27 8.94
N ASP A 194 23.62 -16.13 9.89
CA ASP A 194 24.96 -16.19 10.46
C ASP A 194 25.97 -16.35 9.31
N GLU A 195 26.92 -15.43 9.21
CA GLU A 195 27.97 -15.44 8.19
C GLU A 195 29.06 -16.46 8.56
N SER A 196 28.68 -17.71 8.79
CA SER A 196 29.59 -18.78 9.16
C SER A 196 29.23 -20.11 8.50
N ASP A 197 29.02 -20.14 7.19
CA ASP A 197 29.08 -21.42 6.45
C ASP A 197 29.37 -21.28 4.94
N ARG A 198 30.41 -20.52 4.58
CA ARG A 198 31.04 -20.68 3.26
C ARG A 198 32.20 -21.69 3.36
N PRO A 199 32.17 -22.81 2.63
CA PRO A 199 33.32 -23.69 2.51
C PRO A 199 34.49 -22.93 1.86
N GLN A 200 35.68 -22.99 2.47
CA GLN A 200 36.91 -22.45 1.87
C GLN A 200 37.22 -23.21 0.58
N GLU A 201 37.27 -22.50 -0.55
CA GLU A 201 37.79 -23.04 -1.80
C GLU A 201 39.27 -23.43 -1.63
N THR A 202 39.53 -24.72 -1.81
CA THR A 202 40.87 -25.30 -1.91
C THR A 202 41.56 -24.81 -3.17
N LYS A 203 42.58 -23.97 -3.03
CA LYS A 203 43.51 -23.64 -4.12
C LYS A 203 44.45 -24.81 -4.39
N THR A 204 44.11 -25.63 -5.38
CA THR A 204 45.04 -26.53 -6.07
C THR A 204 45.36 -25.96 -7.45
N GLY A 205 46.63 -25.74 -7.78
CA GLY A 205 46.99 -25.37 -9.16
C GLY A 205 48.31 -24.62 -9.36
N VAL A 206 49.41 -25.22 -8.90
CA VAL A 206 50.70 -25.40 -9.62
C VAL A 206 51.27 -24.19 -10.38
N GLY A 207 52.38 -23.66 -9.87
CA GLY A 207 53.21 -22.70 -10.58
C GLY A 207 53.96 -23.31 -11.78
N PHE A 208 54.22 -22.44 -12.77
CA PHE A 208 55.34 -22.58 -13.68
C PHE A 208 55.95 -21.20 -13.89
N SER A 209 57.17 -21.04 -13.38
CA SER A 209 58.13 -20.01 -13.79
C SER A 209 59.07 -20.67 -14.80
N LEU A 210 59.30 -20.05 -15.96
CA LEU A 210 60.59 -20.16 -16.64
C LEU A 210 60.84 -18.98 -17.60
N TYR A 211 61.90 -18.24 -17.25
CA TYR A 211 62.81 -17.41 -18.05
C TYR A 211 62.64 -17.36 -19.58
N LEU A 212 62.52 -16.14 -20.11
CA LEU A 212 63.59 -15.38 -20.80
C LEU A 212 63.17 -13.90 -20.95
#